data_AF-A0A2P6MNN3-F1
#
_entry.id   AF-A0A2P6MNN3-F1
#
_cell.length_a   1.000
_cell.length_b   1.000
_cell.length_c   1.000
_cell.angle_alpha   90.00
_cell.angle_beta   90.00
_cell.angle_gamma   90.00
#
_symmetry.space_group_name_H-M   'P 1'
#
loop_
_entity.id
_entity.type
_entity.pdbx_description
1 polymer ?
#
loop_
_entity_poly.entity_id
_entity_poly.type
_entity_poly.pdbx_seq_one_letter_code
_entity_poly.pdbx_strand_id
1 'polypeptide(L)'
;MGGQSATYLLSLRLPTDVEVWALQNCQDPALDAYVALPTDAAAQKIMRAAPSFGAMTIWTGQSCPLSFRVPMMRLLFLFVCILLAHAAVDLKQKTTIWGDLSHLKIPSVSPPPPTYTYRSLTDKSTCEEYDACSSSSSAAKNGFPVESVYKVLYADGISVFFCLCQKHGMNLTVLADRYAYVRFSSQLLSPKQVPVSIRSAVRKVTSKPSERDGGKGVAYAVSGSITFMGDWPTNTMVHEGGHCLDAAYDITASQAWDTALQQDTCVTNGYAQSSYAESFAESCIVWTFFARNNSKEDVYTKGQLSCWNNQRLIAKAALPYLYNPAPFNPSTLYYITSKSNRSLGVNSFDIATDPQLTRRWHIVTGGYDYVLICDEVDKICIDSSGRTKVGESPVYWMNGRNGQMNQQWSLISVGQGERKSSIQGLKVDVGYHKIVNRANRLVLEDSACSNSTLEG
;
A
#
# COMPACT_ATOMS: atom_id res chain seq x y z
N MET A 1 -29.73 -40.22 2.55
CA MET A 1 -28.27 -40.14 2.35
C MET A 1 -27.95 -38.66 2.25
N GLY A 2 -27.22 -38.14 3.23
CA GLY A 2 -27.20 -36.72 3.60
C GLY A 2 -26.37 -35.84 2.65
N GLY A 3 -26.96 -34.71 2.27
CA GLY A 3 -26.26 -33.60 1.62
C GLY A 3 -25.47 -32.80 2.66
N GLN A 4 -24.20 -32.52 2.36
CA GLN A 4 -23.40 -31.58 3.12
C GLN A 4 -23.79 -30.16 2.72
N SER A 5 -24.30 -29.39 3.68
CA SER A 5 -24.39 -27.93 3.57
C SER A 5 -22.99 -27.34 3.63
N ALA A 6 -22.58 -26.63 2.58
CA ALA A 6 -21.39 -25.80 2.60
C ALA A 6 -21.68 -24.52 3.40
N THR A 7 -21.17 -24.46 4.63
CA THR A 7 -21.12 -23.24 5.43
C THR A 7 -19.85 -22.49 5.08
N TYR A 8 -19.97 -21.30 4.48
CA TYR A 8 -18.84 -20.41 4.25
C TYR A 8 -18.52 -19.63 5.53
N LEU A 9 -17.29 -19.76 6.03
CA LEU A 9 -16.80 -19.02 7.20
C LEU A 9 -15.74 -17.98 6.80
N LEU A 10 -15.94 -16.78 7.34
CA LEU A 10 -15.15 -15.56 7.23
C LEU A 10 -13.68 -15.78 7.66
N SER A 11 -12.70 -15.30 6.87
CA SER A 11 -11.32 -15.11 7.34
C SER A 11 -11.27 -13.90 8.28
N LEU A 12 -10.72 -14.10 9.48
CA LEU A 12 -10.70 -13.12 10.58
C LEU A 12 -9.44 -12.23 10.62
N ARG A 13 -8.56 -12.27 9.60
CA ARG A 13 -7.37 -11.41 9.47
C ARG A 13 -6.47 -11.36 10.73
N LEU A 14 -5.84 -12.48 11.07
CA LEU A 14 -4.77 -12.55 12.09
C LEU A 14 -3.44 -13.00 11.44
N PRO A 15 -2.28 -12.84 12.11
CA PRO A 15 -0.99 -13.33 11.63
C PRO A 15 -1.04 -14.84 11.29
N THR A 16 -0.25 -15.27 10.30
CA THR A 16 -0.34 -16.59 9.65
C THR A 16 -0.22 -17.77 10.60
N ASP A 17 0.53 -17.61 11.69
CA ASP A 17 0.74 -18.56 12.78
C ASP A 17 -0.47 -18.71 13.72
N VAL A 18 -1.29 -17.66 13.87
CA VAL A 18 -2.55 -17.69 14.63
C VAL A 18 -3.69 -18.25 13.78
N GLU A 19 -3.68 -17.98 12.48
CA GLU A 19 -4.67 -18.53 11.53
C GLU A 19 -4.52 -20.06 11.41
N VAL A 20 -3.28 -20.59 11.41
CA VAL A 20 -3.01 -22.04 11.42
C VAL A 20 -3.43 -22.71 12.74
N TRP A 21 -3.20 -22.07 13.89
CA TRP A 21 -3.66 -22.59 15.19
C TRP A 21 -5.20 -22.59 15.29
N ALA A 22 -5.87 -21.54 14.82
CA ALA A 22 -7.32 -21.45 14.79
C ALA A 22 -7.97 -22.47 13.82
N LEU A 23 -7.33 -22.71 12.66
CA LEU A 23 -7.75 -23.72 11.69
C LEU A 23 -7.56 -25.16 12.18
N GLN A 24 -6.56 -25.42 13.02
CA GLN A 24 -6.34 -26.76 13.61
C GLN A 24 -7.32 -27.08 14.76
N ASN A 25 -7.89 -26.06 15.42
CA ASN A 25 -8.78 -26.23 16.57
C ASN A 25 -10.27 -25.95 16.25
N CYS A 26 -10.62 -25.54 15.04
CA CYS A 26 -12.01 -25.28 14.63
C CYS A 26 -12.85 -26.55 14.39
N GLN A 27 -12.24 -27.74 14.51
CA GLN A 27 -12.94 -29.02 14.54
C GLN A 27 -13.14 -29.56 15.97
N ASP A 28 -12.82 -28.77 17.00
CA ASP A 28 -13.06 -29.15 18.39
C ASP A 28 -14.56 -28.98 18.74
N PRO A 29 -15.31 -30.07 19.04
CA PRO A 29 -16.71 -30.00 19.44
C PRO A 29 -16.96 -29.13 20.69
N ALA A 30 -15.91 -28.88 21.48
CA ALA A 30 -15.98 -27.98 22.63
C ALA A 30 -16.22 -26.51 22.21
N LEU A 31 -15.81 -26.11 21.01
CA LEU A 31 -15.94 -24.75 20.49
C LEU A 31 -17.36 -24.48 19.94
N ASP A 32 -17.98 -25.46 19.27
CA ASP A 32 -19.38 -25.37 18.84
C ASP A 32 -20.34 -25.31 20.04
N ALA A 33 -20.05 -26.09 21.08
CA ALA A 33 -20.74 -26.01 22.36
C ALA A 33 -20.49 -24.69 23.11
N TYR A 34 -19.49 -23.89 22.70
CA TYR A 34 -19.15 -22.60 23.29
C TYR A 34 -19.92 -21.45 22.63
N VAL A 35 -20.02 -21.46 21.30
CA VAL A 35 -20.73 -20.45 20.50
C VAL A 35 -22.25 -20.54 20.70
N ALA A 36 -22.76 -21.73 21.04
CA ALA A 36 -24.18 -21.94 21.36
C ALA A 36 -24.60 -21.48 22.77
N LEU A 37 -23.68 -21.00 23.60
CA LEU A 37 -24.01 -20.54 24.96
C LEU A 37 -24.63 -19.13 24.93
N PRO A 38 -25.67 -18.87 25.75
CA PRO A 38 -26.09 -17.51 26.05
C PRO A 38 -24.88 -16.70 26.56
N THR A 39 -24.80 -15.43 26.19
CA THR A 39 -23.64 -14.55 26.45
C THR A 39 -23.14 -14.60 27.90
N ASP A 40 -24.06 -14.71 28.87
CA ASP A 40 -23.74 -14.79 30.29
C ASP A 40 -23.09 -16.12 30.71
N ALA A 41 -23.44 -17.22 30.05
CA ALA A 41 -22.87 -18.55 30.28
C ALA A 41 -21.49 -18.70 29.62
N ALA A 42 -21.29 -18.10 28.44
CA ALA A 42 -19.97 -18.00 27.80
C ALA A 42 -19.00 -17.15 28.66
N ALA A 43 -19.46 -16.03 29.21
CA ALA A 43 -18.65 -15.19 30.09
C ALA A 43 -18.21 -15.92 31.37
N GLN A 44 -19.09 -16.71 31.99
CA GLN A 44 -18.73 -17.52 33.17
C GLN A 44 -17.72 -18.63 32.87
N LYS A 45 -17.72 -19.18 31.65
CA LYS A 45 -16.82 -20.26 31.24
C LYS A 45 -15.41 -19.75 30.95
N ILE A 46 -15.27 -18.57 30.35
CA ILE A 46 -13.98 -17.83 30.23
C ILE A 46 -13.39 -17.53 31.62
N MET A 47 -14.20 -17.06 32.57
CA MET A 47 -13.73 -16.74 33.92
C MET A 47 -13.23 -17.97 34.70
N ARG A 48 -13.68 -19.18 34.35
CA ARG A 48 -13.23 -20.43 34.97
C ARG A 48 -12.00 -21.06 34.27
N ALA A 49 -11.68 -20.63 33.05
CA ALA A 49 -10.63 -21.23 32.22
C ALA A 49 -9.26 -20.52 32.35
N ALA A 50 -9.17 -19.39 33.06
CA ALA A 50 -7.90 -18.74 33.35
C ALA A 50 -7.23 -19.38 34.58
N PRO A 51 -6.10 -20.12 34.44
CA PRO A 51 -5.35 -20.59 35.58
C PRO A 51 -4.45 -19.44 36.10
N SER A 52 -4.37 -19.33 37.43
CA SER A 52 -3.42 -18.55 38.21
C SER A 52 -3.55 -17.03 38.23
N PHE A 53 -4.55 -16.53 38.96
CA PHE A 53 -4.28 -15.53 40.00
C PHE A 53 -4.82 -16.06 41.34
N GLY A 54 -4.01 -15.86 42.38
CA GLY A 54 -4.14 -16.49 43.68
C GLY A 54 -5.52 -16.37 44.33
N ALA A 55 -5.88 -17.43 45.04
CA ALA A 55 -7.15 -17.64 45.71
C ALA A 55 -7.56 -16.47 46.62
N MET A 56 -8.78 -15.97 46.41
CA MET A 56 -9.60 -15.41 47.49
C MET A 56 -10.89 -16.22 47.53
N THR A 57 -10.94 -17.17 48.46
CA THR A 57 -12.12 -17.98 48.73
C THR A 57 -13.20 -17.08 49.33
N ILE A 58 -14.26 -16.78 48.56
CA ILE A 58 -15.49 -16.22 49.12
C ILE A 58 -16.53 -17.34 49.13
N TRP A 59 -16.84 -17.78 50.34
CA TRP A 59 -17.92 -18.69 50.68
C TRP A 59 -19.26 -18.11 50.19
N THR A 60 -19.96 -18.81 49.30
CA THR A 60 -21.36 -18.48 48.96
C THR A 60 -22.31 -19.35 49.78
N GLY A 61 -22.56 -18.90 51.01
CA GLY A 61 -23.75 -19.28 51.77
C GLY A 61 -25.00 -18.64 51.16
N GLN A 62 -26.11 -19.37 51.26
CA GLN A 62 -27.41 -19.12 50.64
C GLN A 62 -28.05 -17.73 50.92
N SER A 63 -28.96 -17.40 50.00
CA SER A 63 -30.22 -16.62 50.14
C SER A 63 -30.23 -15.07 50.10
N CYS A 64 -30.71 -14.56 48.94
CA CYS A 64 -31.63 -13.41 48.72
C CYS A 64 -31.18 -11.96 49.07
N PRO A 65 -31.85 -10.92 48.55
CA PRO A 65 -31.86 -10.50 47.14
C PRO A 65 -31.45 -9.00 46.97
N LEU A 66 -31.22 -8.60 45.71
CA LEU A 66 -31.23 -7.20 45.23
C LEU A 66 -30.27 -6.21 45.92
N SER A 67 -29.09 -6.01 45.34
CA SER A 67 -28.30 -4.78 45.59
C SER A 67 -27.69 -4.23 44.30
N PHE A 68 -28.12 -3.03 43.96
CA PHE A 68 -27.76 -2.17 42.81
C PHE A 68 -26.30 -1.65 42.85
N ARG A 69 -25.29 -2.52 43.05
CA ARG A 69 -23.88 -2.09 43.14
C ARG A 69 -22.90 -2.69 42.13
N VAL A 70 -23.39 -3.41 41.12
CA VAL A 70 -22.55 -4.01 40.06
C VAL A 70 -22.30 -3.14 38.80
N PRO A 71 -23.07 -2.09 38.45
CA PRO A 71 -22.84 -1.41 37.16
C PRO A 71 -21.58 -0.54 37.14
N MET A 72 -21.17 0.04 38.29
CA MET A 72 -20.05 0.98 38.34
C MET A 72 -18.69 0.30 38.16
N MET A 73 -18.50 -0.91 38.70
CA MET A 73 -17.24 -1.65 38.56
C MET A 73 -17.07 -2.26 37.16
N ARG A 74 -18.17 -2.66 36.50
CA ARG A 74 -18.17 -3.07 35.09
C ARG A 74 -17.93 -1.90 34.14
N LEU A 75 -18.51 -0.73 34.42
CA LEU A 75 -18.22 0.50 33.66
C LEU A 75 -16.77 0.92 33.83
N LEU A 76 -16.21 0.86 35.04
CA LEU A 76 -14.81 1.20 35.31
C LEU A 76 -13.84 0.24 34.61
N PHE A 77 -14.15 -1.07 34.58
CA PHE A 77 -13.32 -2.05 33.87
C PHE A 77 -13.39 -1.85 32.34
N LEU A 78 -14.58 -1.57 31.79
CA LEU A 78 -14.72 -1.18 30.38
C LEU A 78 -14.01 0.14 30.09
N PHE A 79 -14.09 1.14 30.96
CA PHE A 79 -13.38 2.41 30.81
C PHE A 79 -11.86 2.22 30.89
N VAL A 80 -11.36 1.37 31.78
CA VAL A 80 -9.93 1.03 31.88
C VAL A 80 -9.49 0.19 30.67
N CYS A 81 -10.28 -0.75 30.18
CA CYS A 81 -9.99 -1.49 28.95
C CYS A 81 -10.07 -0.61 27.68
N ILE A 82 -10.92 0.42 27.66
CA ILE A 82 -11.02 1.43 26.60
C ILE A 82 -9.90 2.49 26.73
N LEU A 83 -9.43 2.81 27.94
CA LEU A 83 -8.27 3.68 28.17
C LEU A 83 -6.94 2.94 27.94
N LEU A 84 -6.92 1.62 28.12
CA LEU A 84 -5.86 0.72 27.65
C LEU A 84 -5.99 0.43 26.16
N ALA A 85 -7.05 0.89 25.49
CA ALA A 85 -7.12 0.89 24.04
C ALA A 85 -6.17 1.98 23.53
N HIS A 86 -4.92 1.55 23.32
CA HIS A 86 -3.87 2.20 22.54
C HIS A 86 -3.61 3.64 22.94
N ALA A 87 -3.03 3.84 24.14
CA ALA A 87 -2.29 5.06 24.39
C ALA A 87 -1.24 5.22 23.28
N ALA A 88 -1.42 6.23 22.43
CA ALA A 88 -0.52 6.47 21.31
C ALA A 88 0.92 6.52 21.83
N VAL A 89 1.81 5.77 21.18
CA VAL A 89 3.24 5.76 21.45
C VAL A 89 3.79 7.18 21.43
N ASP A 90 4.36 7.62 22.55
CA ASP A 90 5.09 8.89 22.62
C ASP A 90 6.42 8.75 21.91
N LEU A 91 6.46 9.17 20.64
CA LEU A 91 7.66 9.09 19.82
C LEU A 91 8.82 9.95 20.35
N LYS A 92 8.55 10.97 21.17
CA LYS A 92 9.59 11.82 21.77
C LYS A 92 10.43 11.09 22.81
N GLN A 93 9.90 10.00 23.39
CA GLN A 93 10.62 9.16 24.35
C GLN A 93 11.51 8.11 23.69
N LYS A 94 11.34 7.85 22.39
CA LYS A 94 12.19 6.89 21.67
C LYS A 94 13.57 7.47 21.43
N THR A 95 14.61 6.66 21.58
CA THR A 95 15.96 7.08 21.17
C THR A 95 16.03 7.21 19.65
N THR A 96 16.97 7.99 19.15
CA THR A 96 17.23 8.09 17.71
C THR A 96 18.48 7.29 17.36
N ILE A 97 18.46 6.59 16.24
CA ILE A 97 19.66 5.90 15.73
C ILE A 97 20.70 6.93 15.31
N TRP A 98 20.26 7.97 14.59
CA TRP A 98 21.10 9.06 14.11
C TRP A 98 20.54 10.43 14.51
N GLY A 99 21.37 11.47 14.42
CA GLY A 99 20.93 12.85 14.59
C GLY A 99 20.08 13.34 13.40
N ASP A 100 20.58 13.10 12.19
CA ASP A 100 19.89 13.32 10.91
C ASP A 100 20.20 12.19 9.92
N LEU A 101 19.52 12.15 8.77
CA LEU A 101 19.80 11.20 7.68
C LEU A 101 20.59 11.82 6.50
N SER A 102 21.17 13.01 6.67
CA SER A 102 21.91 13.70 5.59
C SER A 102 23.14 12.92 5.13
N HIS A 103 23.70 12.11 6.03
CA HIS A 103 24.82 11.22 5.77
C HIS A 103 24.43 9.95 4.99
N LEU A 104 23.16 9.54 5.03
CA LEU A 104 22.66 8.39 4.26
C LEU A 104 22.39 8.80 2.83
N LYS A 105 23.45 8.94 2.02
CA LYS A 105 23.27 9.21 0.59
C LYS A 105 22.84 7.92 -0.09
N ILE A 106 21.57 7.84 -0.52
CA ILE A 106 21.15 6.79 -1.45
C ILE A 106 22.05 6.96 -2.69
N PRO A 107 22.98 6.02 -2.98
CA PRO A 107 24.04 6.26 -3.94
C PRO A 107 23.47 6.68 -5.30
N SER A 108 23.96 7.79 -5.85
CA SER A 108 23.82 8.04 -7.28
C SER A 108 24.91 7.25 -7.99
N VAL A 109 24.54 6.51 -9.02
CA VAL A 109 25.51 5.83 -9.88
C VAL A 109 25.23 6.26 -11.31
N SER A 110 26.25 6.72 -12.04
CA SER A 110 26.26 6.76 -13.52
C SER A 110 26.23 5.31 -14.05
N PRO A 111 25.64 4.90 -15.21
CA PRO A 111 25.16 5.58 -16.45
C PRO A 111 23.67 5.25 -16.82
N PRO A 112 23.22 5.44 -18.09
CA PRO A 112 22.43 6.60 -18.53
C PRO A 112 21.09 6.75 -17.78
N PRO A 113 20.47 7.94 -17.77
CA PRO A 113 19.15 8.13 -17.19
C PRO A 113 18.16 7.14 -17.82
N PRO A 114 17.16 6.68 -17.05
CA PRO A 114 16.10 5.84 -17.59
C PRO A 114 15.46 6.48 -18.80
N THR A 115 15.11 5.66 -19.78
CA THR A 115 14.28 6.14 -20.87
C THR A 115 12.89 6.43 -20.31
N TYR A 116 12.57 7.70 -20.23
CA TYR A 116 11.20 8.17 -20.13
C TYR A 116 10.87 8.96 -21.39
N THR A 117 9.60 8.93 -21.74
CA THR A 117 9.04 9.91 -22.66
C THR A 117 8.15 10.84 -21.85
N TYR A 118 7.90 12.03 -22.38
CA TYR A 118 6.97 12.96 -21.76
C TYR A 118 6.09 13.58 -22.82
N ARG A 119 4.86 13.89 -22.42
CA ARG A 119 3.91 14.66 -23.22
C ARG A 119 3.56 15.93 -22.47
N SER A 120 3.80 17.08 -23.09
CA SER A 120 3.27 18.35 -22.57
C SER A 120 1.74 18.36 -22.67
N LEU A 121 1.06 18.87 -21.65
CA LEU A 121 -0.38 19.00 -21.61
C LEU A 121 -0.76 20.48 -21.70
N THR A 122 -1.70 20.77 -22.61
CA THR A 122 -2.28 22.11 -22.76
C THR A 122 -3.23 22.43 -21.61
N ASP A 123 -3.96 21.43 -21.13
CA ASP A 123 -4.81 21.54 -19.95
C ASP A 123 -3.94 21.57 -18.68
N LYS A 124 -4.04 22.68 -17.95
CA LYS A 124 -3.32 22.94 -16.71
C LYS A 124 -4.13 22.60 -15.46
N SER A 125 -5.42 22.25 -15.61
CA SER A 125 -6.36 21.99 -14.50
C SER A 125 -5.82 20.97 -13.49
N THR A 126 -5.08 19.97 -13.97
CA THR A 126 -4.42 18.92 -13.15
C THR A 126 -3.46 19.49 -12.09
N CYS A 127 -3.01 20.73 -12.26
CA CYS A 127 -2.07 21.44 -11.38
C CYS A 127 -2.63 22.75 -10.80
N GLU A 128 -3.91 23.10 -11.05
CA GLU A 128 -4.51 24.40 -10.72
C GLU A 128 -5.54 24.36 -9.56
N GLU A 129 -5.94 23.19 -9.07
CA GLU A 129 -6.95 23.05 -7.99
C GLU A 129 -6.36 23.22 -6.57
N TYR A 130 -6.57 22.27 -5.65
CA TYR A 130 -6.04 22.25 -4.27
C TYR A 130 -4.51 22.15 -4.18
N ASP A 131 -3.82 22.30 -5.31
CA ASP A 131 -2.41 22.07 -5.44
C ASP A 131 -1.58 23.29 -5.07
N ALA A 132 -0.29 23.02 -4.90
CA ALA A 132 0.68 24.03 -4.60
C ALA A 132 0.66 25.17 -5.64
N CYS A 133 0.60 24.93 -6.95
CA CYS A 133 0.68 26.03 -7.94
C CYS A 133 -0.55 26.97 -7.94
N SER A 134 -1.67 26.60 -7.33
CA SER A 134 -2.89 27.41 -7.41
C SER A 134 -2.81 28.70 -6.60
N SER A 135 -3.12 29.84 -7.21
CA SER A 135 -3.25 31.14 -6.55
C SER A 135 -4.54 31.27 -5.72
N SER A 136 -5.49 30.34 -5.89
CA SER A 136 -6.79 30.33 -5.23
C SER A 136 -6.95 29.23 -4.18
N SER A 137 -5.99 28.31 -4.04
CA SER A 137 -6.11 27.23 -3.06
C SER A 137 -5.90 27.75 -1.63
N SER A 138 -6.78 27.34 -0.71
CA SER A 138 -6.65 27.64 0.72
C SER A 138 -5.41 27.01 1.36
N ALA A 139 -4.85 25.96 0.73
CA ALA A 139 -3.55 25.37 1.05
C ALA A 139 -2.37 26.27 0.65
N ALA A 140 -2.56 27.18 -0.32
CA ALA A 140 -1.54 28.10 -0.78
C ALA A 140 -2.08 29.54 -0.85
N LYS A 141 -1.93 30.29 0.24
CA LYS A 141 -1.85 31.77 0.20
C LYS A 141 -0.66 32.29 -0.66
N ASN A 142 -0.02 31.44 -1.48
CA ASN A 142 1.26 31.60 -2.18
C ASN A 142 1.34 30.73 -3.46
N GLY A 143 0.25 30.66 -4.22
CA GLY A 143 0.25 30.00 -5.52
C GLY A 143 1.19 30.70 -6.50
N PHE A 144 2.05 29.91 -7.16
CA PHE A 144 2.82 30.38 -8.32
C PHE A 144 2.11 29.84 -9.55
N PRO A 145 1.75 30.67 -10.55
CA PRO A 145 1.03 30.20 -11.72
C PRO A 145 1.70 28.97 -12.34
N VAL A 146 0.89 28.03 -12.82
CA VAL A 146 1.40 26.84 -13.52
C VAL A 146 2.08 27.30 -14.82
N GLU A 147 3.37 27.04 -14.94
CA GLU A 147 4.14 27.31 -16.16
C GLU A 147 3.86 26.23 -17.19
N SER A 148 4.07 24.97 -16.81
CA SER A 148 3.89 23.81 -17.69
C SER A 148 3.50 22.55 -16.93
N VAL A 149 2.78 21.66 -17.62
CA VAL A 149 2.34 20.36 -17.10
C VAL A 149 2.82 19.27 -18.05
N TYR A 150 3.43 18.23 -17.50
CA TYR A 150 3.90 17.09 -18.27
C TYR A 150 3.32 15.80 -17.72
N LYS A 151 2.90 14.91 -18.62
CA LYS A 151 2.71 13.50 -18.28
C LYS A 151 3.98 12.76 -18.63
N VAL A 152 4.72 12.32 -17.61
CA VAL A 152 5.96 11.55 -17.77
C VAL A 152 5.63 10.07 -17.74
N LEU A 153 6.12 9.34 -18.74
CA LEU A 153 5.88 7.92 -18.97
C LEU A 153 7.22 7.19 -18.85
N TYR A 154 7.37 6.39 -17.81
CA TYR A 154 8.57 5.61 -17.58
C TYR A 154 8.47 4.26 -18.29
N ALA A 155 9.62 3.71 -18.70
CA ALA A 155 9.70 2.42 -19.38
C ALA A 155 9.14 1.23 -18.58
N ASP A 156 8.94 1.38 -17.28
CA ASP A 156 8.32 0.41 -16.37
C ASP A 156 6.79 0.64 -16.22
N GLY A 157 6.15 1.35 -17.14
CA GLY A 157 4.70 1.55 -17.10
C GLY A 157 4.21 2.51 -16.02
N ILE A 158 5.10 3.06 -15.18
CA ILE A 158 4.75 4.15 -14.27
C ILE A 158 4.47 5.40 -15.09
N SER A 159 3.32 6.04 -14.86
CA SER A 159 3.06 7.41 -15.32
C SER A 159 2.83 8.33 -14.14
N VAL A 160 3.35 9.56 -14.22
CA VAL A 160 3.19 10.60 -13.18
C VAL A 160 3.04 11.97 -13.85
N PHE A 161 2.20 12.83 -13.27
CA PHE A 161 2.06 14.21 -13.71
C PHE A 161 3.09 15.10 -13.02
N PHE A 162 3.80 15.90 -13.81
CA PHE A 162 4.83 16.82 -13.34
C PHE A 162 4.33 18.25 -13.58
N CYS A 163 4.11 18.98 -12.50
CA CYS A 163 3.66 20.37 -12.51
C CYS A 163 4.85 21.29 -12.25
N LEU A 164 5.21 22.11 -13.22
CA LEU A 164 6.21 23.16 -13.02
C LEU A 164 5.46 24.47 -12.81
N CYS A 165 5.57 25.05 -11.62
CA CYS A 165 5.11 26.42 -11.42
C CYS A 165 6.16 27.40 -11.97
N GLN A 166 5.77 28.67 -12.19
CA GLN A 166 6.72 29.72 -12.54
C GLN A 166 7.87 29.78 -11.53
N LYS A 167 9.10 29.94 -12.04
CA LYS A 167 10.35 29.94 -11.25
C LYS A 167 10.61 28.66 -10.46
N HIS A 168 10.11 27.51 -10.95
CA HIS A 168 10.32 26.21 -10.35
C HIS A 168 11.79 25.95 -9.94
N GLY A 169 12.01 25.32 -8.78
CA GLY A 169 13.35 25.03 -8.25
C GLY A 169 14.06 23.87 -8.97
N MET A 170 13.29 22.96 -9.57
CA MET A 170 13.79 21.88 -10.43
C MET A 170 13.00 21.84 -11.74
N ASN A 171 13.70 21.77 -12.87
CA ASN A 171 13.09 21.63 -14.18
C ASN A 171 12.61 20.18 -14.43
N LEU A 172 11.90 19.96 -15.54
CA LEU A 172 11.36 18.65 -15.91
C LEU A 172 12.44 17.57 -15.92
N THR A 173 13.58 17.81 -16.58
CA THR A 173 14.66 16.82 -16.70
C THR A 173 15.20 16.41 -15.34
N VAL A 174 15.49 17.38 -14.45
CA VAL A 174 16.01 17.10 -13.11
C VAL A 174 15.02 16.30 -12.28
N LEU A 175 13.74 16.70 -12.27
CA LEU A 175 12.70 15.95 -11.58
C LEU A 175 12.58 14.55 -12.17
N ALA A 176 12.51 14.46 -13.51
CA ALA A 176 12.20 13.24 -14.20
C ALA A 176 13.34 12.26 -13.96
N ASP A 177 14.59 12.68 -14.11
CA ASP A 177 15.79 11.88 -13.86
C ASP A 177 15.87 11.37 -12.42
N ARG A 178 15.62 12.24 -11.42
CA ARG A 178 15.67 11.82 -10.00
C ARG A 178 14.53 10.87 -9.63
N TYR A 179 13.40 11.00 -10.30
CA TYR A 179 12.24 10.13 -10.14
C TYR A 179 12.32 8.88 -11.03
N ALA A 180 13.14 8.90 -12.08
CA ALA A 180 13.21 7.85 -13.06
C ALA A 180 13.88 6.59 -12.48
N TYR A 181 13.46 5.43 -12.96
CA TYR A 181 13.94 4.10 -12.57
C TYR A 181 14.67 3.36 -13.69
N VAL A 182 15.81 2.70 -13.43
CA VAL A 182 16.38 1.69 -14.35
C VAL A 182 16.41 0.29 -13.73
N ARG A 183 15.61 -0.57 -14.38
CA ARG A 183 15.74 -1.98 -14.78
C ARG A 183 16.88 -2.85 -14.20
N PHE A 184 16.44 -4.01 -13.68
CA PHE A 184 17.18 -5.26 -13.55
C PHE A 184 17.83 -5.71 -14.88
N SER A 185 19.16 -5.80 -14.93
CA SER A 185 19.83 -6.81 -15.76
C SER A 185 19.73 -8.14 -15.01
N SER A 186 19.40 -9.22 -15.72
CA SER A 186 19.16 -10.56 -15.16
C SER A 186 20.39 -11.20 -14.50
N GLN A 187 21.55 -10.54 -14.49
CA GLN A 187 22.74 -10.96 -13.75
C GLN A 187 23.46 -9.72 -13.18
N LEU A 188 23.60 -9.69 -11.85
CA LEU A 188 24.29 -8.69 -11.03
C LEU A 188 23.73 -7.25 -11.05
N LEU A 189 22.89 -6.99 -10.04
CA LEU A 189 22.76 -5.76 -9.24
C LEU A 189 23.25 -4.45 -9.90
N SER A 190 22.32 -3.67 -10.48
CA SER A 190 22.52 -2.24 -10.78
C SER A 190 21.50 -1.40 -10.00
N PRO A 191 21.93 -0.59 -9.00
CA PRO A 191 21.04 0.07 -8.05
C PRO A 191 20.80 1.53 -8.44
N LYS A 192 19.59 1.92 -8.86
CA LYS A 192 19.27 3.34 -9.13
C LYS A 192 17.85 3.74 -8.71
N GLN A 193 17.83 4.63 -7.71
CA GLN A 193 16.76 5.61 -7.38
C GLN A 193 15.37 5.02 -7.09
N VAL A 194 14.37 5.90 -6.85
CA VAL A 194 13.17 5.66 -6.00
C VAL A 194 12.47 4.30 -6.25
N PRO A 195 12.18 3.50 -5.20
CA PRO A 195 11.52 2.19 -5.32
C PRO A 195 10.21 2.26 -6.14
N VAL A 196 9.95 1.23 -6.98
CA VAL A 196 8.72 1.18 -7.80
C VAL A 196 7.46 1.26 -6.94
N SER A 197 7.46 0.62 -5.76
CA SER A 197 6.37 0.67 -4.78
C SER A 197 6.07 2.10 -4.33
N ILE A 198 7.11 2.90 -4.03
CA ILE A 198 6.94 4.32 -3.70
C ILE A 198 6.42 5.10 -4.89
N ARG A 199 7.07 4.98 -6.06
CA ARG A 199 6.65 5.70 -7.27
C ARG A 199 5.24 5.32 -7.71
N SER A 200 4.78 4.14 -7.33
CA SER A 200 3.47 3.66 -7.70
C SER A 200 2.32 4.28 -6.93
N ALA A 201 2.61 4.79 -5.73
CA ALA A 201 1.67 5.51 -4.88
C ALA A 201 1.61 7.02 -5.16
N VAL A 202 2.61 7.56 -5.88
CA VAL A 202 2.66 8.98 -6.24
C VAL A 202 1.92 9.22 -7.55
N ARG A 203 0.91 10.08 -7.50
CA ARG A 203 0.12 10.55 -8.64
C ARG A 203 0.79 11.70 -9.37
N LYS A 204 1.40 12.61 -8.61
CA LYS A 204 1.83 13.92 -9.11
C LYS A 204 3.03 14.46 -8.34
N VAL A 205 3.90 15.18 -9.05
CA VAL A 205 5.05 15.88 -8.48
C VAL A 205 5.02 17.33 -8.94
N THR A 206 5.08 18.26 -7.99
CA THR A 206 5.06 19.71 -8.24
C THR A 206 6.40 20.32 -7.88
N SER A 207 6.91 21.23 -8.71
CA SER A 207 8.14 21.98 -8.46
C SER A 207 7.87 23.48 -8.43
N LYS A 208 8.40 24.13 -7.38
CA LYS A 208 8.17 25.52 -6.98
C LYS A 208 9.48 26.24 -6.62
N PRO A 209 9.51 27.58 -6.65
CA PRO A 209 10.61 28.35 -6.08
C PRO A 209 10.69 28.21 -4.55
N SER A 210 11.89 28.39 -3.98
CA SER A 210 12.16 28.40 -2.53
C SER A 210 12.08 29.79 -1.87
N GLU A 211 11.71 30.83 -2.63
CA GLU A 211 11.82 32.26 -2.27
C GLU A 211 11.15 32.63 -0.93
N ARG A 212 10.21 31.82 -0.40
CA ARG A 212 9.44 32.13 0.81
C ARG A 212 10.10 31.71 2.13
N ASP A 213 10.91 30.65 2.14
CA ASP A 213 11.50 30.12 3.39
C ASP A 213 12.89 30.69 3.67
N GLY A 214 13.12 31.94 3.28
CA GLY A 214 14.45 32.56 3.26
C GLY A 214 15.42 31.79 2.36
N GLY A 215 14.91 31.14 1.31
CA GLY A 215 15.69 30.28 0.41
C GLY A 215 15.96 28.87 0.92
N LYS A 216 15.47 28.47 2.11
CA LYS A 216 15.76 27.16 2.72
C LYS A 216 15.07 25.98 2.05
N GLY A 217 14.08 26.23 1.19
CA GLY A 217 13.28 25.22 0.52
C GLY A 217 12.39 24.44 1.48
N VAL A 218 11.29 23.89 0.99
CA VAL A 218 10.38 22.98 1.73
C VAL A 218 9.93 21.87 0.79
N ALA A 219 9.80 20.66 1.30
CA ALA A 219 9.14 19.55 0.60
C ALA A 219 7.98 19.04 1.47
N TYR A 220 6.91 18.56 0.83
CA TYR A 220 5.80 17.89 1.51
C TYR A 220 5.00 17.02 0.54
N ALA A 221 4.24 16.08 1.09
CA ALA A 221 3.30 15.25 0.37
C ALA A 221 1.88 15.36 0.93
N VAL A 222 0.88 15.47 0.06
CA VAL A 222 -0.54 15.47 0.40
C VAL A 222 -1.32 14.72 -0.66
N SER A 223 -2.18 13.79 -0.24
CA SER A 223 -3.12 13.08 -1.13
C SER A 223 -2.45 12.48 -2.38
N GLY A 224 -1.35 11.76 -2.17
CA GLY A 224 -0.58 11.11 -3.24
C GLY A 224 0.18 12.08 -4.16
N SER A 225 0.32 13.36 -3.77
CA SER A 225 0.99 14.39 -4.56
C SER A 225 2.16 14.98 -3.77
N ILE A 226 3.33 15.06 -4.39
CA ILE A 226 4.53 15.62 -3.78
C ILE A 226 4.73 17.06 -4.27
N THR A 227 5.16 17.95 -3.39
CA THR A 227 5.58 19.32 -3.74
C THR A 227 7.00 19.57 -3.27
N PHE A 228 7.84 20.07 -4.16
CA PHE A 228 9.19 20.53 -3.89
C PHE A 228 9.30 22.04 -4.11
N MET A 229 9.66 22.78 -3.07
CA MET A 229 10.04 24.19 -3.14
C MET A 229 11.57 24.27 -3.09
N GLY A 230 12.20 24.57 -4.21
CA GLY A 230 13.66 24.53 -4.38
C GLY A 230 14.18 23.22 -4.99
N ASP A 231 15.48 22.99 -4.81
CA ASP A 231 16.20 21.83 -5.35
C ASP A 231 16.42 20.76 -4.27
N TRP A 232 15.79 19.58 -4.42
CA TRP A 232 15.74 18.54 -3.38
C TRP A 232 16.30 17.18 -3.83
N PRO A 233 17.19 16.54 -3.04
CA PRO A 233 17.82 15.28 -3.43
C PRO A 233 16.83 14.11 -3.46
N THR A 234 17.27 12.98 -4.03
CA THR A 234 16.47 11.75 -4.13
C THR A 234 15.97 11.24 -2.77
N ASN A 235 16.72 11.44 -1.67
CA ASN A 235 16.27 11.04 -0.33
C ASN A 235 14.94 11.71 0.03
N THR A 236 14.80 13.00 -0.28
CA THR A 236 13.56 13.73 -0.06
C THR A 236 12.45 13.19 -0.96
N MET A 237 12.75 12.77 -2.19
CA MET A 237 11.75 12.09 -3.04
C MET A 237 11.29 10.74 -2.47
N VAL A 238 12.19 9.98 -1.85
CA VAL A 238 11.85 8.73 -1.15
C VAL A 238 11.02 9.03 0.10
N HIS A 239 11.38 10.07 0.85
CA HIS A 239 10.64 10.53 2.02
C HIS A 239 9.21 10.93 1.67
N GLU A 240 9.03 11.90 0.76
CA GLU A 240 7.71 12.39 0.36
C GLU A 240 6.88 11.32 -0.37
N GLY A 241 7.56 10.46 -1.13
CA GLY A 241 6.93 9.29 -1.72
C GLY A 241 6.52 8.25 -0.67
N GLY A 242 7.25 8.15 0.45
CA GLY A 242 6.90 7.35 1.61
C GLY A 242 5.59 7.79 2.25
N HIS A 243 5.35 9.09 2.36
CA HIS A 243 4.04 9.63 2.77
C HIS A 243 2.92 9.30 1.79
N CYS A 244 3.20 9.35 0.47
CA CYS A 244 2.23 8.92 -0.53
C CYS A 244 1.91 7.43 -0.43
N LEU A 245 2.94 6.61 -0.15
CA LEU A 245 2.80 5.18 0.09
C LEU A 245 2.03 4.89 1.38
N ASP A 246 2.29 5.63 2.46
CA ASP A 246 1.52 5.52 3.69
C ASP A 246 0.03 5.78 3.44
N ALA A 247 -0.29 6.92 2.82
CA ALA A 247 -1.66 7.31 2.51
C ALA A 247 -2.39 6.35 1.56
N ALA A 248 -1.66 5.65 0.68
CA ALA A 248 -2.27 4.68 -0.22
C ALA A 248 -2.64 3.35 0.47
N TYR A 249 -2.16 3.11 1.70
CA TYR A 249 -2.25 1.83 2.41
C TYR A 249 -2.66 1.93 3.87
N ASP A 250 -2.86 3.14 4.38
CA ASP A 250 -3.14 3.41 5.78
C ASP A 250 -2.10 2.72 6.70
N ILE A 251 -0.81 2.77 6.34
CA ILE A 251 0.24 2.01 7.04
C ILE A 251 0.35 2.52 8.46
N THR A 252 0.48 3.82 8.65
CA THR A 252 0.69 4.42 9.96
C THR A 252 -0.57 4.48 10.81
N ALA A 253 -1.74 4.36 10.18
CA ALA A 253 -3.01 4.14 10.84
C ALA A 253 -3.28 2.66 11.18
N SER A 254 -2.43 1.74 10.71
CA SER A 254 -2.60 0.31 10.96
C SER A 254 -2.13 -0.11 12.35
N GLN A 255 -2.81 -1.11 12.92
CA GLN A 255 -2.40 -1.75 14.17
C GLN A 255 -0.99 -2.37 14.07
N ALA A 256 -0.60 -2.83 12.88
CA ALA A 256 0.72 -3.42 12.66
C ALA A 256 1.84 -2.38 12.85
N TRP A 257 1.65 -1.15 12.38
CA TRP A 257 2.61 -0.08 12.58
C TRP A 257 2.64 0.41 14.03
N ASP A 258 1.48 0.58 14.65
CA ASP A 258 1.39 0.94 16.08
C ASP A 258 2.10 -0.11 16.96
N THR A 259 1.85 -1.39 16.71
CA THR A 259 2.52 -2.50 17.42
C THR A 259 4.04 -2.47 17.19
N ALA A 260 4.48 -2.23 15.95
CA ALA A 260 5.90 -2.12 15.62
C ALA A 260 6.56 -0.95 16.38
N LEU A 261 5.89 0.20 16.45
CA LEU A 261 6.34 1.34 17.24
C LEU A 261 6.37 1.02 18.73
N GLN A 262 5.38 0.33 19.29
CA GLN A 262 5.39 -0.03 20.72
C GLN A 262 6.57 -0.95 21.08
N GLN A 263 6.91 -1.89 20.20
CA GLN A 263 7.95 -2.89 20.43
C GLN A 263 9.37 -2.36 20.21
N ASP A 264 9.55 -1.44 19.26
CA ASP A 264 10.86 -0.85 18.96
C ASP A 264 11.24 0.22 19.98
N THR A 265 12.48 0.20 20.49
CA THR A 265 12.93 1.19 21.48
C THR A 265 13.47 2.48 20.85
N CYS A 266 13.61 2.52 19.52
CA CYS A 266 14.16 3.67 18.82
C CYS A 266 13.42 4.00 17.51
N VAL A 267 13.70 5.18 16.96
CA VAL A 267 13.36 5.59 15.59
C VAL A 267 14.61 6.00 14.83
N THR A 268 14.50 6.22 13.53
CA THR A 268 15.65 6.49 12.65
C THR A 268 16.39 7.78 13.00
N ASN A 269 15.69 8.91 13.19
CA ASN A 269 16.28 10.20 13.50
C ASN A 269 15.34 11.09 14.35
N GLY A 270 15.74 12.32 14.66
CA GLY A 270 14.90 13.26 15.42
C GLY A 270 13.64 13.72 14.67
N TYR A 271 13.65 13.72 13.33
CA TYR A 271 12.48 14.09 12.53
C TYR A 271 11.39 13.02 12.57
N ALA A 272 11.77 11.74 12.56
CA ALA A 272 10.89 10.59 12.77
C ALA A 272 10.11 10.65 14.10
N GLN A 273 10.63 11.36 15.11
CA GLN A 273 9.91 11.53 16.39
C GLN A 273 8.75 12.53 16.33
N SER A 274 8.53 13.20 15.19
CA SER A 274 7.52 14.26 15.09
C SER A 274 6.11 13.72 14.84
N SER A 275 5.97 12.59 14.12
CA SER A 275 4.69 11.91 13.93
C SER A 275 4.88 10.48 13.42
N TYR A 276 3.82 9.67 13.42
CA TYR A 276 3.86 8.30 12.91
C TYR A 276 4.17 8.27 11.41
N ALA A 277 3.57 9.20 10.65
CA ALA A 277 3.83 9.41 9.23
C ALA A 277 5.31 9.70 8.97
N GLU A 278 5.90 10.62 9.74
CA GLU A 278 7.32 10.97 9.60
C GLU A 278 8.24 9.81 9.98
N SER A 279 7.88 9.04 11.01
CA SER A 279 8.62 7.82 11.36
C SER A 279 8.62 6.77 10.25
N PHE A 280 7.49 6.60 9.56
CA PHE A 280 7.39 5.66 8.43
C PHE A 280 8.13 6.18 7.19
N ALA A 281 7.98 7.47 6.84
CA ALA A 281 8.69 8.07 5.71
C ALA A 281 10.21 7.99 5.89
N GLU A 282 10.72 8.25 7.09
CA GLU A 282 12.14 8.09 7.40
C GLU A 282 12.59 6.62 7.38
N SER A 283 11.72 5.69 7.85
CA SER A 283 11.97 4.25 7.73
C SER A 283 12.08 3.80 6.27
N CYS A 284 11.33 4.41 5.35
CA CYS A 284 11.44 4.16 3.92
C CYS A 284 12.80 4.59 3.35
N ILE A 285 13.36 5.73 3.79
CA ILE A 285 14.71 6.17 3.38
C ILE A 285 15.75 5.17 3.85
N VAL A 286 15.75 4.83 5.13
CA VAL A 286 16.74 3.93 5.74
C VAL A 286 16.69 2.54 5.11
N TRP A 287 15.49 1.99 4.94
CA TRP A 287 15.33 0.69 4.28
C TRP A 287 15.79 0.72 2.82
N THR A 288 15.43 1.77 2.08
CA THR A 288 15.90 1.96 0.69
C THR A 288 17.42 2.04 0.64
N PHE A 289 18.06 2.78 1.55
CA PHE A 289 19.52 2.87 1.61
C PHE A 289 20.18 1.50 1.80
N PHE A 290 19.76 0.72 2.80
CA PHE A 290 20.33 -0.61 3.05
C PHE A 290 20.09 -1.57 1.89
N ALA A 291 18.89 -1.54 1.30
CA ALA A 291 18.57 -2.34 0.13
C ALA A 291 19.46 -2.03 -1.06
N ARG A 292 19.64 -0.75 -1.34
CA ARG A 292 20.44 -0.29 -2.48
C ARG A 292 21.93 -0.53 -2.30
N ASN A 293 22.42 -0.50 -1.06
CA ASN A 293 23.81 -0.83 -0.75
C ASN A 293 24.07 -2.33 -0.64
N ASN A 294 23.09 -3.19 -0.97
CA ASN A 294 23.18 -4.64 -0.80
C ASN A 294 23.68 -5.02 0.61
N SER A 295 23.22 -4.27 1.62
CA SER A 295 23.64 -4.48 2.99
C SER A 295 23.14 -5.84 3.45
N LYS A 296 24.03 -6.60 4.09
CA LYS A 296 23.72 -7.91 4.65
C LYS A 296 22.78 -7.74 5.84
N GLU A 297 21.97 -8.76 6.09
CA GLU A 297 20.96 -8.74 7.15
C GLU A 297 21.53 -8.49 8.55
N ASP A 298 22.73 -8.99 8.82
CA ASP A 298 23.43 -8.76 10.08
C ASP A 298 23.78 -7.28 10.32
N VAL A 299 23.97 -6.47 9.27
CA VAL A 299 24.24 -5.03 9.39
C VAL A 299 23.09 -4.32 10.08
N TYR A 300 21.85 -4.61 9.68
CA TYR A 300 20.66 -3.89 10.17
C TYR A 300 19.84 -4.65 11.20
N THR A 301 20.23 -5.87 11.58
CA THR A 301 19.61 -6.65 12.67
C THR A 301 20.41 -6.62 13.98
N LYS A 302 21.66 -6.14 13.96
CA LYS A 302 22.54 -6.12 15.13
C LYS A 302 22.93 -4.69 15.52
N GLY A 303 23.51 -4.55 16.72
CA GLY A 303 24.06 -3.29 17.22
C GLY A 303 23.00 -2.19 17.32
N GLN A 304 23.39 -0.96 16.95
CA GLN A 304 22.56 0.24 17.08
C GLN A 304 21.28 0.21 16.23
N LEU A 305 21.18 -0.66 15.21
CA LEU A 305 19.99 -0.77 14.35
C LEU A 305 18.97 -1.78 14.83
N SER A 306 19.33 -2.64 15.79
CA SER A 306 18.45 -3.69 16.32
C SER A 306 17.21 -3.14 17.03
N CYS A 307 17.26 -1.91 17.53
CA CYS A 307 16.14 -1.26 18.20
C CYS A 307 15.01 -0.80 17.27
N TRP A 308 15.22 -0.80 15.95
CA TRP A 308 14.28 -0.41 14.89
C TRP A 308 13.85 -1.65 14.06
N ASN A 309 13.82 -2.83 14.69
CA ASN A 309 13.63 -4.07 13.95
C ASN A 309 12.22 -4.22 13.39
N ASN A 310 11.19 -3.89 14.16
CA ASN A 310 9.80 -4.12 13.76
C ASN A 310 9.34 -3.09 12.73
N GLN A 311 9.67 -1.81 12.93
CA GLN A 311 9.43 -0.76 11.94
C GLN A 311 10.12 -1.08 10.61
N ARG A 312 11.37 -1.59 10.64
CA ARG A 312 12.07 -2.07 9.43
C ARG A 312 11.32 -3.18 8.72
N LEU A 313 10.76 -4.15 9.46
CA LEU A 313 10.01 -5.25 8.86
C LEU A 313 8.75 -4.75 8.15
N ILE A 314 8.06 -3.75 8.70
CA ILE A 314 6.93 -3.09 8.03
C ILE A 314 7.41 -2.36 6.76
N ALA A 315 8.49 -1.57 6.84
CA ALA A 315 9.05 -0.90 5.66
C ALA A 315 9.51 -1.89 4.57
N LYS A 316 10.08 -3.03 4.98
CA LYS A 316 10.46 -4.14 4.09
C LYS A 316 9.25 -4.76 3.39
N ALA A 317 8.17 -5.01 4.12
CA ALA A 317 6.94 -5.55 3.55
C ALA A 317 6.23 -4.55 2.62
N ALA A 318 6.28 -3.25 2.94
CA ALA A 318 5.77 -2.17 2.10
C ALA A 318 6.62 -1.97 0.83
N LEU A 319 7.90 -2.37 0.84
CA LEU A 319 8.85 -2.21 -0.26
C LEU A 319 9.45 -3.56 -0.71
N PRO A 320 8.62 -4.55 -1.09
CA PRO A 320 9.05 -5.96 -1.22
C PRO A 320 10.02 -6.18 -2.39
N TYR A 321 9.93 -5.36 -3.43
CA TYR A 321 10.73 -5.50 -4.67
C TYR A 321 12.03 -4.71 -4.68
N LEU A 322 12.48 -4.28 -3.50
CA LEU A 322 13.81 -3.71 -3.34
C LEU A 322 14.90 -4.79 -3.39
N TYR A 323 14.60 -5.99 -2.87
CA TYR A 323 15.50 -7.15 -2.87
C TYR A 323 15.00 -8.28 -3.76
N ASN A 324 13.69 -8.43 -3.89
CA ASN A 324 13.09 -9.50 -4.67
C ASN A 324 12.78 -9.02 -6.09
N PRO A 325 12.97 -9.88 -7.11
CA PRO A 325 12.46 -9.56 -8.44
C PRO A 325 10.94 -9.40 -8.36
N ALA A 326 10.42 -8.37 -9.03
CA ALA A 326 9.00 -8.20 -9.19
C ALA A 326 8.41 -9.41 -9.96
N PRO A 327 7.25 -9.95 -9.55
CA PRO A 327 6.62 -11.09 -10.24
C PRO A 327 6.23 -10.76 -11.68
N PHE A 328 6.01 -9.48 -11.97
CA PHE A 328 5.76 -8.97 -13.32
C PHE A 328 6.88 -8.03 -13.71
N ASN A 329 7.36 -8.17 -14.95
CA ASN A 329 8.24 -7.17 -15.52
C ASN A 329 7.38 -5.96 -15.90
N PRO A 330 7.57 -4.80 -15.25
CA PRO A 330 6.69 -3.66 -15.43
C PRO A 330 6.84 -3.02 -16.83
N SER A 331 7.93 -3.33 -17.56
CA SER A 331 8.12 -2.98 -18.98
C SER A 331 7.44 -3.94 -19.96
N THR A 332 6.94 -5.09 -19.49
CA THR A 332 6.23 -6.05 -20.34
C THR A 332 4.77 -5.64 -20.46
N LEU A 333 4.26 -5.70 -21.70
CA LEU A 333 2.86 -5.52 -22.02
C LEU A 333 2.15 -6.87 -22.05
N TYR A 334 1.01 -6.95 -21.37
CA TYR A 334 0.24 -8.18 -21.20
C TYR A 334 -1.12 -8.07 -21.89
N TYR A 335 -1.55 -9.16 -22.52
CA TYR A 335 -2.97 -9.37 -22.81
C TYR A 335 -3.61 -10.06 -21.60
N ILE A 336 -4.66 -9.45 -21.06
CA ILE A 336 -5.45 -10.06 -20.00
C ILE A 336 -6.68 -10.64 -20.67
N THR A 337 -6.87 -11.96 -20.55
CA THR A 337 -7.98 -12.67 -21.19
C THR A 337 -8.78 -13.43 -20.15
N SER A 338 -10.10 -13.45 -20.31
CA SER A 338 -10.96 -14.32 -19.50
C SER A 338 -10.79 -15.79 -19.92
N LYS A 339 -11.27 -16.73 -19.08
CA LYS A 339 -11.32 -18.15 -19.44
C LYS A 339 -12.13 -18.42 -20.71
N SER A 340 -13.11 -17.55 -21.00
CA SER A 340 -13.93 -17.58 -22.22
C SER A 340 -13.22 -16.96 -23.44
N ASN A 341 -11.91 -16.70 -23.33
CA ASN A 341 -11.08 -16.16 -24.40
C ASN A 341 -11.51 -14.79 -24.92
N ARG A 342 -12.11 -13.97 -24.05
CA ARG A 342 -12.39 -12.56 -24.35
C ARG A 342 -11.25 -11.71 -23.79
N SER A 343 -10.78 -10.75 -24.57
CA SER A 343 -9.68 -9.87 -24.17
C SER A 343 -10.22 -8.70 -23.37
N LEU A 344 -9.53 -8.35 -22.28
CA LEU A 344 -9.84 -7.16 -21.50
C LEU A 344 -9.48 -5.91 -22.31
N GLY A 345 -10.41 -4.99 -22.42
CA GLY A 345 -10.27 -3.77 -23.18
C GLY A 345 -11.03 -2.59 -22.59
N VAL A 346 -10.86 -1.47 -23.28
CA VAL A 346 -11.51 -0.21 -22.98
C VAL A 346 -12.60 0.02 -24.02
N ASN A 347 -13.83 0.19 -23.58
CA ASN A 347 -14.95 0.58 -24.43
C ASN A 347 -15.51 1.92 -23.93
N SER A 348 -15.14 3.01 -24.61
CA SER A 348 -15.39 4.38 -24.13
C SER A 348 -14.84 4.58 -22.71
N PHE A 349 -15.70 4.68 -21.70
CA PHE A 349 -15.33 4.88 -20.29
C PHE A 349 -15.44 3.61 -19.43
N ASP A 350 -15.80 2.48 -20.03
CA ASP A 350 -15.98 1.22 -19.31
C ASP A 350 -14.85 0.23 -19.62
N ILE A 351 -14.51 -0.57 -18.62
CA ILE A 351 -13.68 -1.76 -18.81
C ILE A 351 -14.57 -2.94 -19.14
N ALA A 352 -14.33 -3.55 -20.28
CA ALA A 352 -15.11 -4.69 -20.77
C ALA A 352 -14.19 -5.77 -21.33
N THR A 353 -14.67 -7.01 -21.31
CA THR A 353 -14.08 -8.12 -22.05
C THR A 353 -14.72 -8.19 -23.43
N ASP A 354 -13.96 -8.19 -24.52
CA ASP A 354 -14.51 -8.28 -25.88
C ASP A 354 -13.51 -9.02 -26.78
N PRO A 355 -13.95 -9.97 -27.62
CA PRO A 355 -13.08 -10.63 -28.60
C PRO A 355 -12.36 -9.67 -29.56
N GLN A 356 -12.92 -8.49 -29.84
CA GLN A 356 -12.38 -7.49 -30.76
C GLN A 356 -11.51 -6.44 -30.06
N LEU A 357 -11.59 -6.31 -28.73
CA LEU A 357 -10.78 -5.35 -27.99
C LEU A 357 -9.39 -5.92 -27.69
N THR A 358 -8.43 -5.69 -28.59
CA THR A 358 -7.03 -6.09 -28.40
C THR A 358 -6.22 -5.02 -27.67
N ARG A 359 -6.54 -4.76 -26.40
CA ARG A 359 -5.72 -3.88 -25.56
C ARG A 359 -4.65 -4.64 -24.78
N ARG A 360 -3.48 -4.02 -24.69
CA ARG A 360 -2.39 -4.49 -23.84
C ARG A 360 -2.31 -3.63 -22.59
N TRP A 361 -1.83 -4.24 -21.52
CA TRP A 361 -1.83 -3.68 -20.18
C TRP A 361 -0.43 -3.78 -19.56
N HIS A 362 -0.02 -2.73 -18.87
CA HIS A 362 1.07 -2.79 -17.91
C HIS A 362 0.54 -3.37 -16.60
N ILE A 363 1.27 -4.35 -16.06
CA ILE A 363 1.08 -4.81 -14.69
C ILE A 363 2.20 -4.20 -13.86
N VAL A 364 1.87 -3.11 -13.18
CA VAL A 364 2.81 -2.35 -12.37
C VAL A 364 2.73 -2.84 -10.94
N THR A 365 3.79 -3.47 -10.46
CA THR A 365 3.87 -3.93 -9.07
C THR A 365 4.08 -2.76 -8.11
N GLY A 366 3.44 -2.82 -6.94
CA GLY A 366 3.69 -1.83 -5.89
C GLY A 366 3.95 -2.46 -4.50
N GLY A 367 3.68 -1.76 -3.40
CA GLY A 367 3.93 -2.28 -2.03
C GLY A 367 2.95 -3.36 -1.55
N TYR A 368 3.33 -4.21 -0.60
CA TYR A 368 2.46 -5.30 -0.11
C TYR A 368 1.82 -6.15 -1.24
N ASP A 369 2.57 -6.41 -2.32
CA ASP A 369 2.20 -7.29 -3.45
C ASP A 369 0.89 -6.96 -4.19
N TYR A 370 0.40 -5.73 -4.14
CA TYR A 370 -0.62 -5.30 -5.11
C TYR A 370 0.00 -4.96 -6.47
N VAL A 371 -0.87 -4.90 -7.47
CA VAL A 371 -0.56 -4.38 -8.79
C VAL A 371 -1.55 -3.28 -9.18
N LEU A 372 -1.07 -2.36 -10.01
CA LEU A 372 -1.92 -1.53 -10.85
C LEU A 372 -1.95 -2.14 -12.24
N ILE A 373 -3.14 -2.18 -12.83
CA ILE A 373 -3.34 -2.67 -14.20
C ILE A 373 -3.64 -1.44 -15.06
N CYS A 374 -2.69 -1.02 -15.89
CA CYS A 374 -2.77 0.26 -16.60
C CYS A 374 -2.68 0.08 -18.11
N ASP A 375 -3.52 0.81 -18.84
CA ASP A 375 -3.61 0.73 -20.30
C ASP A 375 -2.29 1.11 -21.00
N GLU A 376 -1.98 0.49 -22.14
CA GLU A 376 -0.76 0.78 -22.90
C GLU A 376 -0.71 2.19 -23.51
N VAL A 377 -1.85 2.80 -23.84
CA VAL A 377 -1.90 4.07 -24.58
C VAL A 377 -1.91 5.22 -23.60
N ASP A 378 -2.92 5.25 -22.74
CA ASP A 378 -3.12 6.39 -21.84
C ASP A 378 -2.49 6.16 -20.48
N LYS A 379 -1.99 4.95 -20.15
CA LYS A 379 -1.52 4.60 -18.79
C LYS A 379 -2.55 4.91 -17.69
N ILE A 380 -3.83 4.94 -18.05
CA ILE A 380 -4.93 5.01 -17.09
C ILE A 380 -5.09 3.61 -16.51
N CYS A 381 -5.22 3.53 -15.19
CA CYS A 381 -5.34 2.25 -14.49
C CYS A 381 -6.80 1.91 -14.22
N ILE A 382 -7.10 0.61 -14.21
CA ILE A 382 -8.45 0.10 -13.92
C ILE A 382 -8.84 0.54 -12.52
N ASP A 383 -10.02 1.14 -12.41
CA ASP A 383 -10.54 1.76 -11.21
C ASP A 383 -11.87 1.12 -10.80
N SER A 384 -11.98 0.67 -9.55
CA SER A 384 -13.19 0.04 -9.01
C SER A 384 -14.14 1.02 -8.33
N SER A 385 -13.92 2.34 -8.45
CA SER A 385 -14.77 3.35 -7.80
C SER A 385 -16.23 3.14 -8.16
N GLY A 386 -17.11 3.25 -7.16
CA GLY A 386 -18.55 3.05 -7.32
C GLY A 386 -19.00 1.59 -7.36
N ARG A 387 -18.09 0.61 -7.45
CA ARG A 387 -18.46 -0.81 -7.39
C ARG A 387 -18.76 -1.24 -5.96
N THR A 388 -19.99 -1.65 -5.72
CA THR A 388 -20.50 -2.12 -4.42
C THR A 388 -20.97 -3.57 -4.45
N LYS A 389 -21.22 -4.13 -5.65
CA LYS A 389 -21.65 -5.52 -5.82
C LYS A 389 -21.02 -6.19 -7.04
N VAL A 390 -21.09 -7.51 -7.02
CA VAL A 390 -20.67 -8.42 -8.10
C VAL A 390 -21.39 -8.07 -9.41
N GLY A 391 -20.73 -8.25 -10.56
CA GLY A 391 -21.26 -7.91 -11.88
C GLY A 391 -21.22 -6.43 -12.30
N GLU A 392 -20.94 -5.49 -11.39
CA GLU A 392 -20.73 -4.07 -11.78
C GLU A 392 -19.38 -3.90 -12.49
N SER A 393 -19.37 -3.20 -13.64
CA SER A 393 -18.16 -2.92 -14.41
C SER A 393 -17.23 -1.96 -13.66
N PRO A 394 -15.89 -2.15 -13.73
CA PRO A 394 -14.95 -1.11 -13.35
C PRO A 394 -15.00 0.04 -14.33
N VAL A 395 -14.65 1.22 -13.83
CA VAL A 395 -14.63 2.45 -14.62
C VAL A 395 -13.23 2.74 -15.15
N TYR A 396 -13.19 3.36 -16.33
CA TYR A 396 -12.01 3.84 -17.04
C TYR A 396 -12.19 5.34 -17.30
N TRP A 397 -12.09 6.22 -16.29
CA TRP A 397 -12.03 7.66 -16.62
C TRP A 397 -11.56 8.62 -15.53
N MET A 398 -12.21 8.70 -14.37
CA MET A 398 -12.35 10.05 -13.79
C MET A 398 -11.11 10.69 -13.15
N ASN A 399 -10.12 9.94 -12.67
CA ASN A 399 -9.11 10.52 -11.75
C ASN A 399 -7.65 10.38 -12.21
N GLY A 400 -7.42 9.87 -13.42
CA GLY A 400 -6.09 9.37 -13.80
C GLY A 400 -5.60 8.30 -12.82
N ARG A 401 -4.32 7.96 -12.88
CA ARG A 401 -3.70 7.11 -11.86
C ARG A 401 -3.61 7.88 -10.54
N ASN A 402 -4.16 7.35 -9.46
CA ASN A 402 -4.06 7.94 -8.12
C ASN A 402 -3.44 7.01 -7.07
N GLY A 403 -3.20 5.74 -7.40
CA GLY A 403 -2.59 4.76 -6.49
C GLY A 403 -3.44 4.38 -5.28
N GLN A 404 -4.65 4.93 -5.17
CA GLN A 404 -5.59 4.69 -4.08
C GLN A 404 -6.15 3.27 -4.13
N MET A 405 -6.68 2.78 -3.00
CA MET A 405 -7.12 1.38 -2.83
C MET A 405 -8.05 0.85 -3.93
N ASN A 406 -8.88 1.72 -4.52
CA ASN A 406 -9.80 1.40 -5.62
C ASN A 406 -9.08 1.07 -6.95
N GLN A 407 -7.84 1.50 -7.14
CA GLN A 407 -7.00 1.12 -8.29
C GLN A 407 -6.07 -0.05 -7.97
N GLN A 408 -6.07 -0.54 -6.73
CA GLN A 408 -5.18 -1.60 -6.30
C GLN A 408 -5.81 -2.98 -6.51
N TRP A 409 -5.08 -3.86 -7.17
CA TRP A 409 -5.53 -5.22 -7.49
C TRP A 409 -4.58 -6.26 -6.91
N SER A 410 -5.14 -7.34 -6.40
CA SER A 410 -4.39 -8.55 -6.03
C SER A 410 -4.57 -9.60 -7.13
N LEU A 411 -3.48 -10.27 -7.51
CA LEU A 411 -3.49 -11.38 -8.44
C LEU A 411 -3.34 -12.68 -7.63
N ILE A 412 -4.46 -13.39 -7.42
CA ILE A 412 -4.48 -14.64 -6.67
C ILE A 412 -4.36 -15.78 -7.67
N SER A 413 -3.25 -16.52 -7.65
CA SER A 413 -3.09 -17.70 -8.51
C SER A 413 -4.15 -18.75 -8.17
N VAL A 414 -4.82 -19.28 -9.19
CA VAL A 414 -5.81 -20.36 -9.06
C VAL A 414 -5.41 -21.61 -9.86
N GLY A 415 -4.13 -21.71 -10.19
CA GLY A 415 -3.54 -22.83 -10.92
C GLY A 415 -2.87 -22.43 -12.23
N GLN A 416 -2.38 -23.44 -12.93
CA GLN A 416 -1.75 -23.32 -14.24
C GLN A 416 -2.60 -24.02 -15.29
N GLY A 417 -2.58 -23.52 -16.51
CA GLY A 417 -3.15 -24.19 -17.67
C GLY A 417 -2.18 -24.20 -18.83
N GLU A 418 -2.43 -25.11 -19.78
CA GLU A 418 -1.73 -25.11 -21.06
C GLU A 418 -2.58 -24.38 -22.09
N ARG A 419 -2.01 -23.39 -22.78
CA ARG A 419 -2.64 -22.81 -23.96
C ARG A 419 -1.79 -23.11 -25.19
N LYS A 420 -2.42 -23.69 -26.22
CA LYS A 420 -1.79 -23.84 -27.53
C LYS A 420 -1.68 -22.46 -28.17
N SER A 421 -0.45 -22.01 -28.39
CA SER A 421 -0.16 -20.83 -29.20
C SER A 421 -0.71 -21.03 -30.62
N SER A 422 -1.28 -19.97 -31.20
CA SER A 422 -1.66 -19.93 -32.62
C SER A 422 -0.44 -19.91 -33.56
N ILE A 423 0.76 -19.65 -33.02
CA ILE A 423 2.03 -19.69 -33.74
C ILE A 423 2.71 -21.03 -33.38
N GLN A 424 2.69 -21.97 -34.33
CA GLN A 424 3.45 -23.23 -34.35
C GLN A 424 3.56 -24.01 -33.03
N GLY A 425 2.46 -24.63 -32.57
CA GLY A 425 2.52 -25.77 -31.63
C GLY A 425 3.17 -25.51 -30.27
N LEU A 426 3.59 -24.28 -29.97
CA LEU A 426 4.18 -23.88 -28.71
C LEU A 426 3.10 -23.92 -27.64
N LYS A 427 3.27 -24.84 -26.68
CA LYS A 427 2.56 -24.77 -25.42
C LYS A 427 3.12 -23.58 -24.66
N VAL A 428 2.25 -22.64 -24.31
CA VAL A 428 2.58 -21.56 -23.38
C VAL A 428 1.91 -21.91 -22.07
N ASP A 429 2.70 -22.04 -21.00
CA ASP A 429 2.16 -22.15 -19.65
C ASP A 429 1.47 -20.82 -19.31
N VAL A 430 0.17 -20.90 -19.06
CA VAL A 430 -0.63 -19.74 -18.67
C VAL A 430 -1.00 -19.88 -17.20
N GLY A 431 -0.51 -18.96 -16.36
CA GLY A 431 -0.96 -18.85 -14.99
C GLY A 431 -2.36 -18.25 -14.93
N TYR A 432 -3.33 -18.96 -14.37
CA TYR A 432 -4.67 -18.40 -14.14
C TYR A 432 -4.69 -17.64 -12.83
N HIS A 433 -5.27 -16.44 -12.85
CA HIS A 433 -5.36 -15.58 -11.69
C HIS A 433 -6.79 -15.07 -11.50
N LYS A 434 -7.26 -15.01 -10.25
CA LYS A 434 -8.37 -14.15 -9.85
C LYS A 434 -7.80 -12.74 -9.64
N ILE A 435 -8.41 -11.75 -10.30
CA ILE A 435 -8.03 -10.34 -10.17
C ILE A 435 -9.02 -9.71 -9.18
N VAL A 436 -8.55 -9.40 -7.97
CA VAL A 436 -9.41 -8.96 -6.86
C VAL A 436 -9.07 -7.54 -6.47
N ASN A 437 -10.06 -6.65 -6.44
CA ASN A 437 -9.85 -5.29 -5.99
C ASN A 437 -9.63 -5.22 -4.47
N ARG A 438 -8.70 -4.38 -4.01
CA ARG A 438 -8.40 -4.28 -2.57
C ARG A 438 -9.39 -3.46 -1.76
N ALA A 439 -10.01 -2.43 -2.36
CA ALA A 439 -10.98 -1.58 -1.68
C ALA A 439 -12.27 -2.33 -1.34
N ASN A 440 -12.89 -2.98 -2.33
CA ASN A 440 -14.20 -3.61 -2.15
C ASN A 440 -14.17 -5.15 -2.14
N ARG A 441 -13.01 -5.76 -2.34
CA ARG A 441 -12.82 -7.24 -2.35
C ARG A 441 -13.60 -7.95 -3.46
N LEU A 442 -14.07 -7.22 -4.47
CA LEU A 442 -14.77 -7.79 -5.61
C LEU A 442 -13.79 -8.28 -6.68
N VAL A 443 -14.15 -9.39 -7.31
CA VAL A 443 -13.41 -9.95 -8.44
C VAL A 443 -13.73 -9.15 -9.71
N LEU A 444 -12.77 -9.05 -10.62
CA LEU A 444 -13.01 -8.60 -11.99
C LEU A 444 -13.66 -9.74 -12.77
N GLU A 445 -14.91 -9.55 -13.20
CA GLU A 445 -15.71 -10.59 -13.85
C GLU A 445 -15.93 -10.29 -15.33
N ASP A 446 -16.04 -11.36 -16.10
CA ASP A 446 -16.48 -11.31 -17.49
C ASP A 446 -18.01 -11.35 -17.51
N SER A 447 -18.65 -10.21 -17.80
CA SER A 447 -20.12 -10.08 -17.82
C SER A 447 -20.81 -10.96 -18.88
N ALA A 448 -20.06 -11.51 -19.83
CA ALA A 448 -20.59 -12.50 -20.76
C ALA A 448 -20.83 -13.87 -20.13
N CYS A 449 -20.17 -14.14 -19.00
CA CYS A 449 -20.28 -15.39 -18.26
C CYS A 449 -21.31 -15.30 -17.13
N SER A 450 -21.73 -14.10 -16.72
CA SER A 450 -22.67 -13.90 -15.61
C SER A 450 -24.12 -14.29 -15.94
N ASN A 451 -24.44 -14.54 -17.22
CA ASN A 451 -25.74 -15.07 -17.65
C ASN A 451 -25.79 -16.60 -17.75
N SER A 452 -24.70 -17.30 -17.49
CA SER A 452 -24.73 -18.75 -17.30
C SER A 452 -24.67 -19.05 -15.82
N THR A 453 -25.64 -19.84 -15.34
CA THR A 453 -25.59 -20.63 -14.10
C THR A 453 -24.38 -21.56 -14.11
N LEU A 454 -23.17 -21.00 -13.99
CA LEU A 454 -21.93 -21.71 -13.78
C LEU A 454 -21.43 -21.29 -12.41
N GLU A 455 -21.88 -22.02 -11.40
CA GLU A 455 -21.17 -22.16 -10.13
C GLU A 455 -19.72 -22.59 -10.44
N GLY A 456 -18.74 -21.80 -9.98
CA GLY A 456 -17.30 -22.11 -10.15
C GLY A 456 -16.35 -21.00 -9.73
#